data_AF-A0A968SQN5-F1
#
_entry.id   AF-A0A968SQN5-F1
#
_cell.length_a   1.000
_cell.length_b   1.000
_cell.length_c   1.000
_cell.angle_alpha   90.00
_cell.angle_beta   90.00
_cell.angle_gamma   90.00
#
_symmetry.space_group_name_H-M   'P 1'
#
loop_
_entity.id
_entity.type
_entity.pdbx_description
1 polymer ?
#
loop_
_entity_poly.entity_id
_entity_poly.type
_entity_poly.pdbx_seq_one_letter_code
_entity_poly.pdbx_strand_id
1 'polypeptide(L)'
;MLHPERIIITIDAEGVGKTLLELATELVGAAEAAHMVTHGASGLIGDGPKSRGAGGCGGDELTLRRPPQHGYAHLELQATDICYEDAWLIAIHKRAGWYSSITPWDLAGNVPAALERYLLARDGAVPPLHLAHRLDRDTSGVLLLSKDGRVNAPLLEAFRQGQVSKRYLGMCGGIPPESGDIQSGHG
;
A
#
# COMPACT_ATOMS: atom_id res chain seq x y z
N MET A 1 17.48 7.15 2.37
CA MET A 1 16.04 6.85 2.52
C MET A 1 15.27 7.89 1.74
N LEU A 2 14.35 7.46 0.86
CA LEU A 2 13.40 8.39 0.24
C LEU A 2 12.34 8.70 1.28
N HIS A 3 12.31 9.94 1.77
CA HIS A 3 11.31 10.36 2.76
C HIS A 3 10.08 10.92 2.02
N PRO A 4 8.86 10.54 2.42
CA PRO A 4 7.67 11.21 1.92
C PRO A 4 7.70 12.68 2.33
N GLU A 5 7.31 13.55 1.43
CA GLU A 5 7.08 14.95 1.78
C GLU A 5 5.75 15.04 2.54
N ARG A 6 5.81 15.66 3.73
CA ARG A 6 4.65 15.87 4.58
C ARG A 6 4.42 17.37 4.73
N ILE A 7 3.23 17.81 4.38
CA ILE A 7 2.77 19.18 4.60
C ILE A 7 1.80 19.13 5.78
N ILE A 8 2.03 19.98 6.79
CA ILE A 8 1.16 20.11 7.97
C ILE A 8 0.81 21.59 8.09
N ILE A 9 -0.49 21.89 8.17
CA ILE A 9 -0.98 23.27 8.33
C ILE A 9 -2.10 23.27 9.36
N THR A 10 -2.05 24.25 10.26
CA THR A 10 -3.15 24.53 11.18
C THR A 10 -4.23 25.33 10.47
N ILE A 11 -5.49 24.90 10.58
CA ILE A 11 -6.64 25.56 9.98
C ILE A 11 -6.89 26.87 10.72
N ASP A 12 -6.77 27.97 9.98
CA ASP A 12 -7.10 29.32 10.43
C ASP A 12 -8.60 29.63 10.26
N ALA A 13 -8.99 30.87 10.54
CA ALA A 13 -10.38 31.31 10.43
C ALA A 13 -10.95 31.19 9.01
N GLU A 14 -10.11 31.33 7.97
CA GLU A 14 -10.52 31.24 6.57
C GLU A 14 -10.75 29.78 6.13
N GLY A 15 -10.04 28.83 6.74
CA GLY A 15 -10.21 27.41 6.49
C GLY A 15 -11.38 26.75 7.23
N VAL A 16 -12.03 27.45 8.17
CA VAL A 16 -13.16 26.90 8.92
C VAL A 16 -14.34 26.62 7.99
N GLY A 17 -14.90 25.42 8.10
CA GLY A 17 -16.06 24.97 7.30
C GLY A 17 -15.72 24.46 5.90
N LYS A 18 -14.50 24.71 5.40
CA LYS A 18 -14.03 24.12 4.15
C LYS A 18 -13.85 22.61 4.29
N THR A 19 -14.18 21.89 3.24
CA THR A 19 -13.94 20.45 3.13
C THR A 19 -12.45 20.15 2.99
N LEU A 20 -12.06 18.90 3.26
CA LEU A 20 -10.69 18.43 3.06
C LEU A 20 -10.20 18.65 1.61
N LEU A 21 -11.08 18.54 0.62
CA LEU A 21 -10.74 18.74 -0.79
C LEU A 21 -10.46 20.21 -1.10
N GLU A 22 -11.30 21.13 -0.60
CA GLU A 22 -11.11 22.57 -0.78
C GLU A 22 -9.79 23.03 -0.14
N LEU A 23 -9.56 22.63 1.11
CA LEU A 23 -8.34 22.96 1.84
C LEU A 23 -7.08 22.40 1.14
N ALA A 24 -7.13 21.14 0.67
CA ALA A 24 -6.01 20.57 -0.07
C ALA A 24 -5.81 21.27 -1.42
N THR A 25 -6.88 21.65 -2.11
CA THR A 25 -6.80 22.31 -3.44
C THR A 25 -6.07 23.65 -3.36
N GLU A 26 -6.29 24.41 -2.29
CA GLU A 26 -5.60 25.70 -2.05
C GLU A 26 -4.08 25.54 -1.88
N LEU A 27 -3.62 24.38 -1.43
CA LEU A 27 -2.21 24.11 -1.12
C LEU A 27 -1.45 23.44 -2.26
N VAL A 28 -2.10 22.48 -2.92
CA VAL A 28 -1.43 21.60 -3.89
C VAL A 28 -2.05 21.63 -5.29
N GLY A 29 -3.11 22.42 -5.48
CA GLY A 29 -3.88 22.48 -6.72
C GLY A 29 -4.89 21.33 -6.86
N ALA A 30 -5.88 21.54 -7.72
CA ALA A 30 -7.08 20.69 -7.77
C ALA A 30 -6.79 19.22 -8.13
N ALA A 31 -5.92 18.97 -9.11
CA ALA A 31 -5.62 17.62 -9.57
C ALA A 31 -4.92 16.78 -8.49
N GLU A 32 -3.92 17.36 -7.82
CA GLU A 32 -3.19 16.68 -6.76
C GLU A 32 -4.08 16.49 -5.51
N ALA A 33 -4.84 17.51 -5.13
CA ALA A 33 -5.79 17.43 -4.02
C ALA A 33 -6.84 16.33 -4.23
N ALA A 34 -7.43 16.25 -5.43
CA ALA A 34 -8.39 15.21 -5.77
C ALA A 34 -7.77 13.81 -5.65
N HIS A 35 -6.53 13.64 -6.15
CA HIS A 35 -5.80 12.40 -5.99
C HIS A 35 -5.59 12.07 -4.50
N MET A 36 -5.04 13.00 -3.72
CA MET A 36 -4.72 12.81 -2.31
C MET A 36 -5.95 12.42 -1.48
N VAL A 37 -7.08 13.10 -1.68
CA VAL A 37 -8.33 12.79 -0.97
C VAL A 37 -8.86 11.41 -1.37
N THR A 38 -8.88 11.11 -2.66
CA THR A 38 -9.38 9.82 -3.18
C THR A 38 -8.54 8.64 -2.69
N HIS A 39 -7.22 8.82 -2.63
CA HIS A 39 -6.27 7.76 -2.27
C HIS A 39 -5.91 7.76 -0.78
N GLY A 40 -6.58 8.59 0.04
CA GLY A 40 -6.35 8.65 1.49
C GLY A 40 -4.98 9.19 1.92
N ALA A 41 -4.35 9.99 1.05
CA ALA A 41 -3.08 10.68 1.30
C ALA A 41 -3.22 11.97 2.13
N SER A 42 -4.44 12.32 2.52
CA SER A 42 -4.80 13.55 3.23
C SER A 42 -5.68 13.26 4.45
N GLY A 43 -5.56 14.04 5.51
CA GLY A 43 -6.42 13.91 6.70
C GLY A 43 -6.47 15.17 7.57
N LEU A 44 -7.54 15.29 8.35
CA LEU A 44 -7.74 16.32 9.38
C LEU A 44 -7.61 15.68 10.76
N ILE A 45 -6.79 16.26 11.64
CA ILE A 45 -6.62 15.86 13.02
C ILE A 45 -6.97 17.05 13.93
N GLY A 46 -7.87 16.87 14.88
CA GLY A 46 -8.24 17.90 15.87
C GLY A 46 -8.78 17.24 17.14
N ASP A 47 -9.11 18.05 18.15
CA ASP A 47 -9.48 17.58 19.51
C ASP A 47 -10.88 16.93 19.63
N GLY A 48 -11.45 16.41 18.54
CA GLY A 48 -12.74 15.73 18.56
C GLY A 48 -12.92 14.69 17.45
N PRO A 49 -13.91 13.78 17.58
CA PRO A 49 -14.19 12.77 16.55
C PRO A 49 -14.67 13.45 15.25
N LYS A 50 -13.88 13.32 14.19
CA LYS A 50 -14.19 13.82 12.84
C LYS A 50 -14.86 12.71 12.03
N SER A 51 -16.09 12.93 11.57
CA SER A 51 -16.73 12.03 10.60
C SER A 51 -16.07 12.18 9.21
N ARG A 52 -16.15 11.13 8.37
CA ARG A 52 -15.76 11.24 6.96
C ARG A 52 -16.56 12.36 6.30
N GLY A 53 -15.88 13.40 5.82
CA GLY A 53 -16.50 14.57 5.18
C GLY A 53 -16.79 15.75 6.11
N ALA A 54 -16.42 15.68 7.40
CA ALA A 54 -16.48 16.85 8.28
C ALA A 54 -15.53 17.96 7.78
N GLY A 55 -16.01 19.20 7.76
CA GLY A 55 -15.20 20.38 7.43
C GLY A 55 -14.14 20.68 8.49
N GLY A 56 -13.12 21.44 8.10
CA GLY A 56 -12.09 21.93 9.00
C GLY A 56 -12.68 22.78 10.12
N CYS A 57 -12.24 22.55 11.35
CA CYS A 57 -12.48 23.43 12.48
C CYS A 57 -11.23 24.26 12.74
N GLY A 58 -11.41 25.47 13.28
CA GLY A 58 -10.27 26.32 13.65
C GLY A 58 -9.37 25.59 14.66
N GLY A 59 -8.08 25.56 14.39
CA GLY A 59 -7.09 24.85 15.22
C GLY A 59 -6.86 23.38 14.85
N ASP A 60 -7.64 22.79 13.95
CA ASP A 60 -7.33 21.47 13.40
C ASP A 60 -6.00 21.49 12.62
N GLU A 61 -5.30 20.36 12.58
CA GLU A 61 -4.17 20.12 11.68
C GLU A 61 -4.61 19.37 10.42
N LEU A 62 -4.43 20.00 9.26
CA LEU A 62 -4.43 19.35 7.97
C LEU A 62 -3.07 18.70 7.73
N THR A 63 -3.06 17.39 7.45
CA THR A 63 -1.87 16.67 6.99
C THR A 63 -2.07 16.22 5.54
N LEU A 64 -1.13 16.56 4.66
CA LEU A 64 -1.01 16.04 3.30
C LEU A 64 0.30 15.25 3.17
N ARG A 65 0.26 14.12 2.45
CA ARG A 65 1.42 13.24 2.25
C ARG A 65 1.63 12.97 0.76
N ARG A 66 2.76 13.42 0.24
CA ARG A 66 3.17 13.12 -1.14
C ARG A 66 3.97 11.83 -1.21
N PRO A 67 3.89 11.10 -2.33
CA PRO A 67 4.78 9.99 -2.60
C PRO A 67 6.23 10.50 -2.73
N PRO A 68 7.23 9.65 -2.46
CA PRO A 68 8.60 9.94 -2.84
C PRO A 68 8.73 10.08 -4.37
N GLN A 69 9.87 10.58 -4.86
CA GLN A 69 10.18 11.01 -6.25
C GLN A 69 9.59 10.20 -7.43
N HIS A 70 9.18 8.95 -7.23
CA HIS A 70 8.58 8.08 -8.25
C HIS A 70 7.07 8.26 -8.41
N GLY A 71 6.44 9.16 -7.64
CA GLY A 71 5.01 9.43 -7.74
C GLY A 71 4.14 8.30 -7.18
N TYR A 72 2.85 8.37 -7.51
CA TYR A 72 1.87 7.37 -7.13
C TYR A 72 2.04 6.10 -7.96
N ALA A 73 1.90 4.93 -7.32
CA ALA A 73 2.02 3.67 -8.03
C ALA A 73 0.72 3.40 -8.80
N HIS A 74 0.78 3.47 -10.13
CA HIS A 74 -0.32 3.00 -10.97
C HIS A 74 -0.28 1.47 -11.04
N LEU A 75 -1.30 0.83 -10.48
CA LEU A 75 -1.33 -0.61 -10.25
C LEU A 75 -2.62 -1.19 -10.82
N GLU A 76 -2.49 -1.89 -11.94
CA GLU A 76 -3.55 -2.63 -12.60
C GLU A 76 -3.12 -4.08 -12.75
N LEU A 77 -3.93 -5.00 -12.25
CA LEU A 77 -3.71 -6.42 -12.43
C LEU A 77 -4.37 -6.91 -13.71
N GLN A 78 -3.68 -7.81 -14.38
CA GLN A 78 -4.16 -8.59 -15.50
C GLN A 78 -4.30 -10.05 -15.07
N ALA A 79 -5.07 -10.84 -15.83
CA ALA A 79 -5.19 -12.27 -15.58
C ALA A 79 -3.83 -12.99 -15.57
N THR A 80 -2.88 -12.51 -16.38
CA THR A 80 -1.50 -13.03 -16.45
C THR A 80 -0.67 -12.75 -15.20
N ASP A 81 -1.08 -11.80 -14.35
CA ASP A 81 -0.39 -11.54 -13.08
C ASP A 81 -0.82 -12.54 -11.99
N ILE A 82 -1.86 -13.35 -12.19
CA ILE A 82 -2.26 -14.42 -11.27
C ILE A 82 -1.43 -15.68 -11.57
N CYS A 83 -0.46 -16.00 -10.71
CA CYS A 83 0.36 -17.20 -10.84
C CYS A 83 -0.38 -18.47 -10.41
N TYR A 84 -1.26 -18.33 -9.42
CA TYR A 84 -1.99 -19.44 -8.80
C TYR A 84 -3.21 -18.90 -8.07
N GLU A 85 -4.32 -19.64 -8.10
CA GLU A 85 -5.51 -19.34 -7.32
C GLU A 85 -6.28 -20.64 -7.00
N ASP A 86 -6.66 -20.82 -5.74
CA ASP A 86 -7.57 -21.89 -5.29
C ASP A 86 -8.68 -21.31 -4.39
N ALA A 87 -9.36 -22.14 -3.59
CA ALA A 87 -10.41 -21.65 -2.69
C ALA A 87 -9.90 -20.76 -1.54
N TRP A 88 -8.62 -20.87 -1.18
CA TRP A 88 -8.04 -20.33 0.06
C TRP A 88 -6.93 -19.31 -0.19
N LEU A 89 -6.23 -19.42 -1.30
CA LEU A 89 -4.99 -18.73 -1.60
C LEU A 89 -5.03 -18.13 -3.00
N ILE A 90 -4.28 -17.06 -3.17
CA ILE A 90 -4.00 -16.46 -4.47
C ILE A 90 -2.57 -15.93 -4.48
N ALA A 91 -1.82 -16.28 -5.51
CA ALA A 91 -0.44 -15.88 -5.70
C ALA A 91 -0.33 -14.94 -6.90
N ILE A 92 0.25 -13.76 -6.67
CA ILE A 92 0.37 -12.70 -7.66
C ILE A 92 1.83 -12.57 -8.08
N HIS A 93 2.09 -12.43 -9.38
CA HIS A 93 3.36 -11.91 -9.86
C HIS A 93 3.42 -10.41 -9.59
N LYS A 94 4.00 -10.02 -8.44
CA LYS A 94 4.24 -8.61 -8.13
C LYS A 94 5.35 -8.06 -9.02
N ARG A 95 5.06 -7.01 -9.78
CA ARG A 95 6.08 -6.30 -10.57
C ARG A 95 6.97 -5.42 -9.69
N ALA A 96 8.16 -5.07 -10.19
CA ALA A 96 9.00 -4.06 -9.55
C ALA A 96 8.29 -2.68 -9.59
N GLY A 97 8.48 -1.87 -8.55
CA GLY A 97 7.78 -0.60 -8.36
C GLY A 97 6.43 -0.73 -7.64
N TRP A 98 5.85 -1.92 -7.56
CA TRP A 98 4.57 -2.16 -6.88
C TRP A 98 4.74 -2.29 -5.38
N TYR A 99 3.90 -1.60 -4.61
CA TYR A 99 3.86 -1.74 -3.16
C TYR A 99 3.12 -2.99 -2.74
N SER A 100 3.73 -3.79 -1.86
CA SER A 100 3.09 -4.98 -1.30
C SER A 100 1.93 -4.64 -0.36
N SER A 101 1.94 -3.46 0.27
CA SER A 101 0.94 -3.01 1.25
C SER A 101 0.67 -1.52 1.13
N ILE A 102 -0.35 -1.05 1.84
CA ILE A 102 -0.68 0.38 2.01
C ILE A 102 0.55 1.21 2.39
N THR A 103 0.62 2.43 1.85
CA THR A 103 1.61 3.44 2.22
C THR A 103 0.94 4.68 2.82
N PRO A 104 1.65 5.50 3.61
CA PRO A 104 1.07 6.71 4.21
C PRO A 104 0.53 7.74 3.20
N TRP A 105 1.02 7.72 1.96
CA TRP A 105 0.62 8.66 0.90
C TRP A 105 -0.31 8.03 -0.14
N ASP A 106 -0.60 6.73 -0.05
CA ASP A 106 -1.44 6.04 -1.02
C ASP A 106 -2.00 4.74 -0.44
N LEU A 107 -3.31 4.75 -0.18
CA LEU A 107 -4.07 3.60 0.30
C LEU A 107 -4.51 2.66 -0.83
N ALA A 108 -4.45 3.08 -2.10
CA ALA A 108 -5.01 2.34 -3.24
C ALA A 108 -3.95 1.85 -4.25
N GLY A 109 -2.76 2.45 -4.26
CA GLY A 109 -1.59 2.10 -5.10
C GLY A 109 -0.77 0.93 -4.54
N ASN A 110 -1.44 -0.14 -4.12
CA ASN A 110 -0.80 -1.36 -3.59
C ASN A 110 -1.47 -2.63 -4.15
N VAL A 111 -0.75 -3.76 -4.06
CA VAL A 111 -1.21 -5.04 -4.63
C VAL A 111 -2.56 -5.49 -4.07
N PRO A 112 -2.81 -5.49 -2.73
CA PRO A 112 -4.12 -5.85 -2.19
C PRO A 112 -5.26 -5.01 -2.80
N ALA A 113 -5.15 -3.68 -2.80
CA ALA A 113 -6.19 -2.81 -3.36
C ALA A 113 -6.39 -3.02 -4.87
N ALA A 114 -5.32 -3.27 -5.62
CA ALA A 114 -5.42 -3.61 -7.04
C ALA A 114 -6.10 -4.97 -7.27
N LEU A 115 -5.83 -5.94 -6.41
CA LEU A 115 -6.46 -7.25 -6.43
C LEU A 115 -7.95 -7.18 -6.07
N GLU A 116 -8.33 -6.37 -5.08
CA GLU A 116 -9.73 -6.12 -4.75
C GLU A 116 -10.49 -5.57 -5.97
N ARG A 117 -9.96 -4.55 -6.65
CA ARG A 117 -10.56 -3.99 -7.86
C ARG A 117 -10.69 -5.04 -8.98
N TYR A 118 -9.63 -5.82 -9.19
CA TYR A 118 -9.61 -6.87 -10.20
C TYR A 118 -10.65 -7.97 -9.92
N LEU A 119 -10.71 -8.49 -8.70
CA LEU A 119 -11.67 -9.53 -8.31
C LEU A 119 -13.10 -9.02 -8.33
N LEU A 120 -13.34 -7.77 -7.90
CA LEU A 120 -14.66 -7.16 -7.99
C LEU A 120 -15.13 -7.09 -9.45
N ALA A 121 -14.25 -6.67 -10.37
CA ALA A 121 -14.57 -6.59 -11.79
C ALA A 121 -14.74 -7.98 -12.44
N ARG A 122 -13.94 -8.97 -12.03
CA ARG A 122 -13.96 -10.33 -12.57
C ARG A 122 -15.15 -11.16 -12.06
N ASP A 123 -15.39 -11.11 -10.76
CA ASP A 123 -16.26 -12.05 -10.03
C ASP A 123 -17.51 -11.37 -9.42
N GLY A 124 -17.57 -10.03 -9.41
CA GLY A 124 -18.67 -9.28 -8.78
C GLY A 124 -18.63 -9.24 -7.25
N ALA A 125 -17.62 -9.85 -6.62
CA ALA A 125 -17.42 -9.87 -5.18
C ALA A 125 -15.93 -9.95 -4.84
N VAL A 126 -15.58 -9.56 -3.62
CA VAL A 126 -14.20 -9.58 -3.12
C VAL A 126 -14.15 -10.40 -1.84
N PRO A 127 -13.38 -11.50 -1.78
CA PRO A 127 -13.16 -12.23 -0.55
C PRO A 127 -12.26 -11.41 0.41
N PRO A 128 -12.18 -11.75 1.71
CA PRO A 128 -11.18 -11.14 2.58
C PRO A 128 -9.78 -11.46 2.07
N LEU A 129 -8.94 -10.44 1.87
CA LEU A 129 -7.57 -10.60 1.38
C LEU A 129 -6.55 -10.27 2.48
N HIS A 130 -5.64 -11.21 2.75
CA HIS A 130 -4.56 -10.99 3.73
C HIS A 130 -3.21 -11.40 3.16
N LEU A 131 -2.23 -10.51 3.24
CA LEU A 131 -0.85 -10.78 2.82
C LEU A 131 -0.20 -11.83 3.73
N ALA A 132 0.34 -12.88 3.12
CA ALA A 132 1.11 -13.89 3.84
C ALA A 132 2.55 -13.42 4.13
N HIS A 133 3.11 -12.62 3.22
CA HIS A 133 4.43 -12.02 3.34
C HIS A 133 4.47 -10.73 2.52
N ARG A 134 5.63 -10.06 2.55
CA ARG A 134 5.88 -8.86 1.76
C ARG A 134 7.10 -9.05 0.87
N LEU A 135 7.12 -8.31 -0.22
CA LEU A 135 8.31 -8.03 -1.03
C LEU A 135 8.59 -6.52 -0.98
N ASP A 136 9.86 -6.13 -1.07
CA ASP A 136 10.23 -4.73 -1.22
C ASP A 136 9.62 -4.16 -2.51
N ARG A 137 9.49 -2.82 -2.56
CA ARG A 137 8.86 -2.14 -3.69
C ARG A 137 9.50 -2.56 -5.03
N ASP A 138 10.82 -2.57 -5.08
CA ASP A 138 11.57 -2.81 -6.32
C ASP A 138 11.92 -4.29 -6.53
N THR A 139 11.55 -5.16 -5.59
CA THR A 139 11.64 -6.62 -5.74
C THR A 139 10.42 -7.13 -6.50
N SER A 140 10.65 -7.80 -7.62
CA SER A 140 9.59 -8.53 -8.34
C SER A 140 9.51 -9.99 -7.88
N GLY A 141 8.37 -10.63 -8.11
CA GLY A 141 8.21 -12.06 -7.84
C GLY A 141 6.87 -12.43 -7.26
N VAL A 142 6.77 -13.65 -6.75
CA VAL A 142 5.52 -14.21 -6.22
C VAL A 142 5.19 -13.57 -4.88
N LEU A 143 4.00 -12.98 -4.78
CA LEU A 143 3.40 -12.48 -3.55
C LEU A 143 2.15 -13.29 -3.24
N LEU A 144 2.12 -13.94 -2.07
CA LEU A 144 1.02 -14.80 -1.66
C LEU A 144 0.03 -14.05 -0.75
N LEU A 145 -1.26 -14.22 -1.03
CA LEU A 145 -2.37 -13.74 -0.19
C LEU A 145 -3.31 -14.90 0.14
N SER A 146 -3.92 -14.85 1.32
CA SER A 146 -5.06 -15.70 1.67
C SER A 146 -6.38 -15.00 1.33
N LYS A 147 -7.36 -15.80 0.92
CA LYS A 147 -8.75 -15.42 0.60
C LYS A 147 -9.74 -15.77 1.72
N ASP A 148 -9.24 -16.26 2.85
CA ASP A 148 -10.04 -16.66 4.01
C ASP A 148 -9.28 -16.39 5.32
N GLY A 149 -9.95 -15.73 6.27
CA GLY A 149 -9.36 -15.37 7.55
C GLY A 149 -8.92 -16.58 8.41
N ARG A 150 -9.54 -17.75 8.23
CA ARG A 150 -9.19 -18.98 8.94
C ARG A 150 -7.83 -19.54 8.51
N VAL A 151 -7.42 -19.29 7.27
CA VAL A 151 -6.15 -19.77 6.70
C VAL A 151 -5.02 -18.76 6.96
N ASN A 152 -5.35 -17.49 7.15
CA ASN A 152 -4.36 -16.43 7.35
C ASN A 152 -3.43 -16.69 8.55
N ALA A 153 -3.98 -17.01 9.73
CA ALA A 153 -3.16 -17.20 10.93
C ALA A 153 -2.19 -18.41 10.82
N PRO A 154 -2.63 -19.62 10.41
CA PRO A 154 -1.71 -20.73 10.15
C PRO A 154 -0.66 -20.41 9.08
N LEU A 155 -1.04 -19.69 8.02
CA LEU A 155 -0.13 -19.31 6.95
C LEU A 155 0.97 -18.36 7.45
N LEU A 156 0.59 -17.32 8.19
CA LEU A 156 1.54 -16.37 8.78
C LEU A 156 2.50 -17.08 9.73
N GLU A 157 2.00 -18.03 10.52
CA GLU A 157 2.82 -18.83 11.42
C GLU A 157 3.82 -19.71 10.65
N ALA A 158 3.43 -20.32 9.53
CA ALA A 158 4.34 -21.08 8.67
C ALA A 158 5.48 -20.21 8.10
N PHE A 159 5.17 -18.97 7.70
CA PHE A 159 6.21 -18.00 7.30
C PHE A 159 7.11 -17.62 8.47
N ARG A 160 6.55 -17.38 9.66
CA ARG A 160 7.30 -17.02 10.88
C ARG A 160 8.23 -18.13 11.35
N GLN A 161 7.81 -19.39 11.22
CA GLN A 161 8.59 -20.56 11.60
C GLN A 161 9.57 -21.02 10.52
N GLY A 162 9.67 -20.32 9.37
CA GLY A 162 10.58 -20.70 8.29
C GLY A 162 10.19 -22.00 7.56
N GLN A 163 8.93 -22.45 7.70
CA GLN A 163 8.41 -23.65 7.04
C GLN A 163 8.16 -23.45 5.54
N VAL A 164 8.16 -22.18 5.09
CA VAL A 164 7.98 -21.82 3.70
C VAL A 164 9.33 -21.64 3.01
N SER A 165 9.60 -22.48 2.00
CA SER A 165 10.77 -22.32 1.14
C SER A 165 10.54 -21.21 0.12
N LYS A 166 11.47 -20.25 0.07
CA LYS A 166 11.47 -19.15 -0.91
C LYS A 166 12.78 -19.21 -1.70
N ARG A 167 12.68 -19.07 -3.02
CA ARG A 167 13.85 -18.97 -3.91
C ARG A 167 13.83 -17.63 -4.62
N TYR A 168 14.96 -16.91 -4.55
CA TYR A 168 15.14 -15.63 -5.21
C TYR A 168 16.22 -15.78 -6.28
N LEU A 169 15.97 -15.17 -7.43
CA LEU A 169 17.01 -14.94 -8.43
C LEU A 169 17.47 -13.48 -8.29
N GLY A 170 18.78 -13.29 -8.18
CA GLY A 170 19.38 -11.96 -8.04
C GLY A 170 20.61 -11.82 -8.93
N MET A 171 20.89 -10.58 -9.32
CA MET A 171 22.14 -10.20 -9.96
C MET A 171 22.99 -9.45 -8.95
N CYS A 172 24.25 -9.85 -8.79
CA CYS A 172 25.18 -9.23 -7.85
C CYS A 172 26.39 -8.65 -8.59
N GLY A 173 27.04 -7.66 -7.99
CA GLY A 173 28.33 -7.15 -8.44
C GLY A 173 29.47 -8.03 -7.92
N GLY A 174 30.43 -8.37 -8.79
CA GLY A 174 31.56 -9.24 -8.46
C GLY A 174 31.28 -10.72 -8.75
N ILE A 175 32.17 -11.60 -8.26
CA ILE A 175 32.08 -13.05 -8.46
C ILE A 175 32.03 -13.70 -7.06
N PRO A 176 30.83 -14.08 -6.57
CA PRO A 176 30.72 -14.78 -5.30
C PRO A 176 31.20 -16.24 -5.43
N PRO A 177 31.45 -16.94 -4.30
CA PRO A 177 31.58 -18.39 -4.29
C PRO A 177 30.33 -19.09 -4.88
N GLU A 178 30.48 -20.32 -5.39
CA GLU A 178 29.37 -21.09 -5.97
C GLU A 178 28.22 -21.35 -4.99
N SER A 179 28.54 -21.48 -3.70
CA SER A 179 27.57 -21.65 -2.62
C SER A 179 28.09 -21.09 -1.31
N GLY A 180 27.19 -20.65 -0.45
CA GLY A 180 27.49 -20.26 0.92
C GLY A 180 26.23 -19.86 1.67
N ASP A 181 26.31 -19.91 3.00
CA ASP A 181 25.24 -19.47 3.89
C ASP A 181 25.55 -18.07 4.42
N ILE A 182 24.56 -17.19 4.38
CA ILE A 182 24.65 -15.83 4.91
C ILE A 182 23.63 -15.70 6.04
N GLN A 183 24.12 -15.50 7.26
CA GLN A 183 23.26 -15.16 8.40
C GLN A 183 23.15 -13.64 8.51
N SER A 184 22.05 -13.10 8.00
CA SER A 184 21.67 -11.70 8.23
C SER A 184 20.77 -11.61 9.47
N GLY A 185 20.85 -10.52 10.24
CA GLY A 185 20.06 -10.35 11.48
C GLY A 185 18.55 -10.16 11.27
N HIS A 186 18.00 -10.61 10.15
CA HIS A 186 16.58 -10.48 9.79
C HIS A 186 16.02 -11.88 9.49
N GLY A 187 15.60 -12.57 10.55
CA GLY A 187 14.77 -13.78 10.49
C GLY A 187 15.40 -15.00 9.84
#